data_AF-A0A2V8QJV9-F1
#
_entry.id   AF-A0A2V8QJV9-F1
#
_cell.length_a   1.000
_cell.length_b   1.000
_cell.length_c   1.000
_cell.angle_alpha   90.00
_cell.angle_beta   90.00
_cell.angle_gamma   90.00
#
_symmetry.space_group_name_H-M   'P 1'
#
loop_
_entity.id
_entity.type
_entity.pdbx_description
1 polymer ?
#
loop_
_entity_poly.entity_id
_entity_poly.type
_entity_poly.pdbx_seq_one_letter_code
_entity_poly.pdbx_strand_id
1 'polypeptide(L)'
;VWKRILMCFYGGLYEEIFCRLFLLSLFAWLLNRSWRKDRKLSSGAFWAGNVIAAILFGLGHLPSASLVMPITPLVVGAALVLNGLAGLVFGWLFKVRGLETAMIAHFTADVLLWVIGPQFL
;
A
#
# COMPACT_ATOMS: atom_id res chain seq x y z
N VAL A 1 14.78 -18.73 -2.26
CA VAL A 1 14.84 -17.55 -3.16
C VAL A 1 13.61 -17.44 -4.05
N TRP A 2 13.30 -18.40 -4.93
CA TRP A 2 12.19 -18.29 -5.90
C TRP A 2 10.81 -17.96 -5.28
N LYS A 3 10.42 -18.56 -4.15
CA LYS A 3 9.16 -18.24 -3.45
C LYS A 3 9.05 -16.77 -3.05
N ARG A 4 10.16 -16.17 -2.62
CA ARG A 4 10.21 -14.76 -2.21
C ARG A 4 10.10 -13.82 -3.42
N ILE A 5 10.67 -14.20 -4.55
CA ILE A 5 10.50 -13.44 -5.81
C ILE A 5 9.03 -13.46 -6.25
N LEU A 6 8.35 -14.61 -6.18
CA LEU A 6 6.91 -14.68 -6.49
C LEU A 6 6.07 -13.82 -5.56
N MET A 7 6.41 -13.77 -4.27
CA MET A 7 5.78 -12.85 -3.31
C MET A 7 5.96 -11.39 -3.70
N CYS A 8 7.14 -10.99 -4.20
CA CYS A 8 7.37 -9.61 -4.69
C CYS A 8 6.44 -9.26 -5.87
N PHE A 9 6.19 -10.22 -6.79
CA PHE A 9 5.22 -10.02 -7.87
C PHE A 9 3.79 -9.91 -7.35
N TYR A 10 3.44 -10.68 -6.30
CA TYR A 10 2.15 -10.57 -5.66
C TYR A 10 1.96 -9.16 -5.05
N GLY A 11 2.92 -8.68 -4.25
CA GLY A 11 2.90 -7.32 -3.69
C GLY A 11 2.83 -6.25 -4.79
N GLY A 12 3.77 -6.31 -5.74
CA GLY A 12 3.85 -5.37 -6.85
C GLY A 12 2.61 -5.35 -7.76
N LEU A 13 1.90 -6.46 -7.96
CA LEU A 13 0.76 -6.50 -8.88
C LEU A 13 -0.59 -6.54 -8.15
N TYR A 14 -0.83 -7.59 -7.37
CA TYR A 14 -2.13 -7.83 -6.74
C TYR A 14 -2.45 -6.73 -5.74
N GLU A 15 -1.51 -6.42 -4.85
CA GLU A 15 -1.75 -5.43 -3.80
C GLU A 15 -1.89 -4.03 -4.38
N GLU A 16 -1.12 -3.67 -5.41
CA GLU A 16 -1.27 -2.37 -6.06
C GLU A 16 -2.58 -2.22 -6.83
N ILE A 17 -3.03 -3.25 -7.56
CA ILE A 17 -4.34 -3.22 -8.21
C ILE A 17 -5.44 -3.04 -7.17
N PHE A 18 -5.40 -3.81 -6.08
CA PHE A 18 -6.43 -3.72 -5.07
C PHE A 18 -6.38 -2.40 -4.29
N CYS A 19 -5.21 -1.99 -3.80
CA CYS A 19 -5.10 -0.83 -2.92
C CYS A 19 -5.09 0.50 -3.68
N ARG A 20 -4.44 0.59 -4.85
CA ARG A 20 -4.28 1.86 -5.57
C ARG A 20 -5.36 2.01 -6.61
N LEU A 21 -5.51 1.03 -7.51
CA LEU A 21 -6.52 1.14 -8.56
C LEU A 21 -7.94 1.08 -7.98
N PHE A 22 -8.23 0.17 -7.05
CA PHE A 22 -9.57 0.04 -6.47
C PHE A 22 -9.78 0.90 -5.21
N LEU A 23 -9.17 0.60 -4.06
CA LEU A 23 -9.49 1.26 -2.78
C LEU A 23 -9.23 2.77 -2.80
N LEU A 24 -8.01 3.19 -3.14
CA LEU A 24 -7.64 4.61 -3.19
C LEU A 24 -8.54 5.38 -4.16
N SER A 25 -8.75 4.87 -5.38
CA SER A 25 -9.64 5.52 -6.35
C SER A 25 -11.07 5.61 -5.84
N LEU A 26 -11.60 4.55 -5.22
CA LEU A 26 -12.95 4.52 -4.65
C LEU A 26 -13.12 5.58 -3.56
N PHE A 27 -12.23 5.60 -2.57
CA PHE A 27 -12.33 6.56 -1.46
C PHE A 27 -12.07 7.99 -1.93
N ALA A 28 -11.07 8.22 -2.78
CA ALA A 28 -10.80 9.53 -3.34
C ALA A 28 -11.99 10.04 -4.16
N TRP A 29 -12.65 9.17 -4.93
CA TRP A 29 -13.85 9.50 -5.69
C TRP A 29 -15.05 9.83 -4.79
N LEU A 30 -15.34 8.99 -3.78
CA LEU A 30 -16.43 9.22 -2.82
C LEU A 30 -16.25 10.55 -2.08
N LEU A 31 -15.06 10.79 -1.54
CA LEU A 31 -14.73 12.03 -0.82
C LEU A 31 -14.81 13.23 -1.75
N ASN A 32 -14.28 13.12 -2.98
CA ASN A 32 -14.34 14.22 -3.94
C ASN A 32 -15.77 14.56 -4.35
N ARG A 33 -16.62 13.54 -4.51
CA ARG A 33 -18.04 13.69 -4.84
C ARG A 33 -18.81 14.46 -3.76
N SER A 34 -18.44 14.26 -2.48
CA SER A 34 -19.04 14.97 -1.35
C SER A 34 -18.49 16.40 -1.18
N TRP A 35 -17.23 16.64 -1.55
CA TRP A 35 -16.57 17.93 -1.29
C TRP A 35 -16.67 18.91 -2.44
N ARG A 36 -16.68 18.43 -3.68
CA ARG A 36 -16.75 19.28 -4.87
C ARG A 36 -17.70 18.75 -5.93
N LYS A 37 -18.32 19.69 -6.65
CA LYS A 37 -19.20 19.40 -7.79
C LYS A 37 -18.47 19.41 -9.12
N ASP A 38 -17.25 19.94 -9.18
CA ASP A 38 -16.42 19.89 -10.38
C ASP A 38 -15.75 18.51 -10.54
N ARG A 39 -15.48 18.10 -11.78
CA ARG A 39 -14.88 16.79 -12.07
C ARG A 39 -13.39 16.69 -11.72
N LYS A 40 -12.80 17.74 -11.11
CA LYS A 40 -11.39 17.77 -10.74
C LYS A 40 -11.19 17.18 -9.35
N LEU A 41 -10.28 16.20 -9.24
CA LEU A 41 -9.90 15.63 -7.96
C LEU A 41 -9.27 16.69 -7.04
N SER A 42 -9.87 16.90 -5.87
CA SER A 42 -9.31 17.78 -4.86
C SER A 42 -8.08 17.15 -4.20
N SER A 43 -7.08 17.98 -3.86
CA SER A 43 -5.88 17.50 -3.17
C SER A 43 -6.23 16.85 -1.83
N GLY A 44 -7.18 17.42 -1.11
CA GLY A 44 -7.67 16.86 0.14
C GLY A 44 -8.32 15.49 -0.05
N ALA A 45 -9.22 15.33 -1.03
CA ALA A 45 -9.93 14.06 -1.24
C ALA A 45 -8.95 12.94 -1.62
N PHE A 46 -7.94 13.28 -2.42
CA PHE A 46 -6.84 12.38 -2.71
C PHE A 46 -6.11 11.95 -1.44
N TRP A 47 -5.61 12.89 -0.64
CA TRP A 47 -4.79 12.54 0.53
C TRP A 47 -5.60 11.82 1.60
N ALA A 48 -6.85 12.19 1.83
CA ALA A 48 -7.74 11.48 2.73
C ALA A 48 -8.02 10.04 2.22
N GLY A 49 -8.30 9.87 0.93
CA GLY A 49 -8.44 8.53 0.33
C GLY A 49 -7.16 7.70 0.44
N ASN A 50 -6.00 8.33 0.27
CA ASN A 50 -4.68 7.68 0.38
C ASN A 50 -4.35 7.27 1.80
N VAL A 51 -4.67 8.09 2.80
CA VAL A 51 -4.53 7.72 4.21
C VAL A 51 -5.44 6.55 4.56
N ILE A 52 -6.70 6.55 4.12
CA ILE A 52 -7.62 5.44 4.35
C ILE A 52 -7.09 4.16 3.71
N ALA A 53 -6.68 4.21 2.44
CA ALA A 53 -6.12 3.06 1.73
C ALA A 53 -4.82 2.56 2.39
N ALA A 54 -3.95 3.45 2.87
CA ALA A 54 -2.72 3.09 3.57
C ALA A 54 -2.97 2.41 4.93
N ILE A 55 -3.97 2.87 5.68
CA ILE A 55 -4.40 2.23 6.93
C ILE A 55 -4.93 0.82 6.64
N LEU A 56 -5.83 0.69 5.66
CA LEU A 56 -6.38 -0.62 5.27
C LEU A 56 -5.29 -1.56 4.76
N PHE A 57 -4.32 -1.05 4.01
CA PHE A 57 -3.16 -1.80 3.56
C PHE A 57 -2.35 -2.32 4.74
N GLY A 58 -2.01 -1.48 5.73
CA GLY A 58 -1.30 -1.93 6.92
C GLY A 58 -2.07 -2.92 7.79
N LEU A 59 -3.38 -2.71 7.97
CA LEU A 59 -4.23 -3.69 8.66
C LEU A 59 -4.35 -5.01 7.88
N GLY A 60 -4.34 -4.95 6.55
CA GLY A 60 -4.37 -6.11 5.67
C GLY A 60 -3.18 -7.05 5.83
N HIS A 61 -2.09 -6.60 6.46
CA HIS A 61 -0.92 -7.41 6.77
C HIS A 61 -1.02 -8.17 8.10
N LEU A 62 -2.00 -7.85 8.96
CA LEU A 62 -2.15 -8.53 10.26
C LEU A 62 -2.47 -10.03 10.16
N PRO A 63 -3.29 -10.51 9.20
CA PRO A 63 -3.49 -11.95 9.00
C PRO A 63 -2.21 -12.70 8.66
N SER A 64 -1.28 -12.09 7.92
CA SER A 64 0.02 -12.70 7.63
C SER A 64 0.95 -12.67 8.85
N ALA A 65 0.93 -11.58 9.62
CA ALA A 65 1.69 -11.47 10.86
C ALA A 65 1.25 -12.51 11.90
N SER A 66 -0.06 -12.80 12.00
CA SER A 66 -0.59 -13.73 13.00
C SER A 66 -0.14 -15.18 12.79
N LEU A 67 0.34 -15.52 11.58
CA LEU A 67 0.89 -16.84 11.27
C LEU A 67 2.26 -17.08 11.92
N VAL A 68 2.97 -16.01 12.32
CA VAL A 68 4.35 -16.10 12.82
C VAL A 68 4.56 -15.42 14.18
N MET A 69 3.65 -14.55 14.60
CA MET A 69 3.74 -13.87 15.90
C MET A 69 2.36 -13.47 16.46
N PRO A 70 2.20 -13.33 17.79
CA PRO A 70 0.96 -12.83 18.39
C PRO A 70 0.65 -11.39 17.97
N ILE A 71 -0.60 -11.09 17.68
CA ILE A 71 -1.05 -9.73 17.35
C ILE A 71 -1.21 -8.92 18.63
N THR A 72 -0.16 -8.18 18.99
CA THR A 72 -0.15 -7.23 20.11
C THR A 72 -0.39 -5.80 19.59
N PRO A 73 -0.73 -4.83 20.46
CA PRO A 73 -0.81 -3.42 20.06
C PRO A 73 0.46 -2.89 19.40
N LEU A 74 1.63 -3.38 19.81
CA LEU A 74 2.91 -3.05 19.18
C LEU A 74 2.99 -3.58 17.75
N VAL A 75 2.55 -4.81 17.49
CA VAL A 75 2.51 -5.40 16.15
C VAL A 75 1.53 -4.65 15.25
N VAL A 76 0.38 -4.27 15.77
CA VAL A 76 -0.59 -3.43 15.04
C VAL A 76 0.03 -2.08 14.70
N GLY A 77 0.68 -1.43 15.66
CA GLY A 77 1.40 -0.18 15.45
C GLY A 77 2.49 -0.31 14.38
N ALA A 78 3.30 -1.36 14.45
CA ALA A 78 4.35 -1.64 13.46
C ALA A 78 3.78 -1.90 12.07
N ALA A 79 2.70 -2.69 11.96
CA ALA A 79 2.05 -2.98 10.70
C ALA A 79 1.48 -1.71 10.06
N LEU A 80 0.84 -0.83 10.85
CA LEU A 80 0.33 0.46 10.38
C LEU A 80 1.46 1.41 9.96
N VAL A 81 2.55 1.48 10.73
CA VAL A 81 3.65 2.41 10.42
C VAL A 81 4.43 1.93 9.20
N LEU A 82 4.94 0.69 9.21
CA LEU A 82 5.82 0.20 8.16
C LEU A 82 5.08 0.09 6.82
N ASN A 83 3.94 -0.60 6.81
CA ASN A 83 3.17 -0.78 5.58
C ASN A 83 2.40 0.49 5.21
N GLY A 84 1.90 1.25 6.17
CA GLY A 84 1.16 2.49 5.88
C GLY A 84 2.05 3.59 5.30
N LEU A 85 3.31 3.74 5.75
CA LEU A 85 4.24 4.69 5.14
C LEU A 85 4.57 4.31 3.69
N ALA A 86 4.84 3.03 3.41
CA ALA A 86 4.96 2.53 2.04
C ALA A 86 3.67 2.77 1.24
N GLY A 87 2.53 2.48 1.88
CA GLY A 87 1.16 2.85 1.54
C GLY A 87 1.03 4.21 0.87
N LEU A 88 1.35 5.23 1.66
CA LEU A 88 1.28 6.64 1.29
C LEU A 88 2.17 6.99 0.11
N VAL A 89 3.41 6.48 0.10
CA VAL A 89 4.39 6.72 -0.96
C VAL A 89 3.91 6.14 -2.28
N PHE A 90 3.49 4.87 -2.30
CA PHE A 90 3.00 4.23 -3.52
C PHE A 90 1.71 4.88 -4.03
N GLY A 91 0.80 5.29 -3.13
CA GLY A 91 -0.39 6.05 -3.54
C GLY A 91 -0.07 7.43 -4.13
N TRP A 92 0.97 8.10 -3.61
CA TRP A 92 1.47 9.33 -4.23
C TRP A 92 2.07 9.06 -5.62
N LEU A 93 2.90 8.01 -5.76
CA LEU A 93 3.46 7.59 -7.05
C LEU A 93 2.38 7.24 -8.07
N PHE A 94 1.33 6.54 -7.64
CA PHE A 94 0.16 6.25 -8.46
C PHE A 94 -0.48 7.53 -9.01
N LYS A 95 -0.67 8.55 -8.17
CA LYS A 95 -1.24 9.83 -8.61
C LYS A 95 -0.35 10.55 -9.62
N VAL A 96 0.97 10.57 -9.41
CA VAL A 96 1.88 11.39 -10.22
C VAL A 96 2.36 10.69 -11.49
N ARG A 97 2.43 9.36 -11.51
CA ARG A 97 3.07 8.57 -12.59
C ARG A 97 2.33 7.29 -12.98
N GLY A 98 1.11 7.06 -12.46
CA GLY A 98 0.29 5.91 -12.83
C GLY A 98 0.60 4.64 -12.05
N LEU A 99 -0.19 3.60 -12.33
CA LEU A 99 -0.22 2.35 -11.57
C LEU A 99 1.09 1.58 -11.67
N GLU A 100 1.65 1.49 -12.87
CA GLU A 100 2.88 0.77 -13.17
C GLU A 100 4.06 1.28 -12.34
N THR A 101 4.11 2.59 -12.06
CA THR A 101 5.15 3.17 -11.21
C THR A 101 5.00 2.71 -9.76
N ALA A 102 3.77 2.64 -9.24
CA ALA A 102 3.51 2.11 -7.90
C ALA A 102 3.86 0.60 -7.82
N MET A 103 3.52 -0.16 -8.87
CA MET A 103 3.85 -1.59 -9.00
C MET A 103 5.36 -1.84 -8.97
N ILE A 104 6.13 -1.10 -9.77
CA ILE A 104 7.59 -1.24 -9.80
C ILE A 104 8.21 -0.82 -8.47
N ALA A 105 7.72 0.27 -7.86
CA ALA A 105 8.23 0.74 -6.56
C ALA A 105 8.01 -0.30 -5.45
N HIS A 106 6.80 -0.85 -5.37
CA HIS A 106 6.47 -1.87 -4.37
C HIS A 106 7.24 -3.16 -4.61
N PHE A 107 7.25 -3.68 -5.85
CA PHE A 107 8.05 -4.85 -6.22
C PHE A 107 9.53 -4.68 -5.83
N THR A 108 10.10 -3.51 -6.10
CA THR A 108 11.50 -3.20 -5.77
C THR A 108 11.72 -3.18 -4.26
N ALA A 109 10.81 -2.57 -3.49
CA ALA A 109 10.87 -2.58 -2.04
C ALA A 109 10.84 -4.01 -1.48
N ASP A 110 9.97 -4.87 -2.00
CA ASP A 110 9.89 -6.27 -1.59
C ASP A 110 11.15 -7.07 -1.94
N VAL A 111 11.73 -6.84 -3.12
CA VAL A 111 13.00 -7.47 -3.49
C VAL A 111 14.11 -7.07 -2.53
N LEU A 112 14.20 -5.78 -2.17
CA LEU A 112 15.19 -5.30 -1.21
C LEU A 112 14.96 -5.92 0.18
N LEU A 113 13.71 -5.99 0.65
CA LEU A 113 13.40 -6.46 2.00
C LEU A 113 13.46 -7.98 2.14
N TRP A 114 12.98 -8.74 1.15
CA TRP A 114 12.77 -10.18 1.29
C TRP A 114 13.79 -11.02 0.53
N VAL A 115 14.34 -10.52 -0.58
CA VAL A 115 15.32 -11.26 -1.38
C VAL A 115 16.74 -10.92 -0.97
N ILE A 116 17.05 -9.62 -0.89
CA ILE A 116 18.40 -9.10 -0.64
C ILE A 116 18.66 -8.94 0.87
N GLY A 117 17.77 -8.28 1.60
CA GLY A 117 17.94 -7.96 3.02
C GLY A 117 18.32 -9.15 3.91
N PRO A 118 17.68 -10.33 3.79
CA PRO A 118 17.99 -11.48 4.63
C PRO A 118 19.37 -12.12 4.39
N GLN A 119 20.15 -11.63 3.42
CA GLN A 119 21.54 -12.03 3.23
C GLN A 119 22.49 -11.28 4.17
N PHE A 120 22.01 -10.24 4.84
CA PHE A 120 22.79 -9.38 5.74
C PHE A 120 22.38 -9.50 7.22
N LEU A 121 21.46 -10.43 7.54
CA LEU A 121 20.97 -10.75 8.88
C LEU A 121 21.32 -12.21 9.19
#